data_AF-A0A430HD80-F1
#
_entry.id   AF-A0A430HD80-F1
#
_cell.length_a   1.000
_cell.length_b   1.000
_cell.length_c   1.000
_cell.angle_alpha   90.00
_cell.angle_beta   90.00
_cell.angle_gamma   90.00
#
_symmetry.space_group_name_H-M   'P 1'
#
loop_
_entity.id
_entity.type
_entity.pdbx_description
1 polymer ?
#
loop_
_entity_poly.entity_id
_entity_poly.type
_entity_poly.pdbx_seq_one_letter_code
_entity_poly.pdbx_strand_id
1 'polypeptide(L)'
;MAVSGCRGIARQLEVTLVQKRLGREALWELIALFRRYDIPLTALASLAEKARFAWLADEKWDWHENMLTTGADSPIPGTPL
;
A
#
# COMPACT_ATOMS: atom_id res chain seq x y z
N MET A 1 0.20 19.41 2.44
CA MET A 1 0.28 18.28 1.48
C MET A 1 1.13 17.16 2.04
N ALA A 2 0.65 15.91 1.95
CA ALA A 2 1.36 14.71 2.39
C ALA A 2 2.22 14.09 1.28
N VAL A 3 1.88 14.33 0.01
CA VAL A 3 2.69 13.94 -1.16
C VAL A 3 3.75 15.00 -1.41
N SER A 4 5.02 14.59 -1.55
CA SER A 4 6.14 15.47 -1.93
C SER A 4 6.61 15.28 -3.35
N GLY A 5 6.23 14.19 -4.01
CA GLY A 5 6.61 13.93 -5.40
C GLY A 5 5.91 12.70 -5.97
N CYS A 6 5.80 12.66 -7.29
CA CYS A 6 5.38 11.49 -8.04
C CYS A 6 6.34 11.30 -9.22
N ARG A 7 6.71 10.05 -9.50
CA ARG A 7 7.60 9.69 -10.60
C ARG A 7 7.08 8.42 -11.27
N GLY A 8 6.91 8.46 -12.57
CA GLY A 8 6.69 7.25 -13.37
C GLY A 8 8.03 6.57 -13.68
N ILE A 9 8.13 5.27 -13.42
CA ILE A 9 9.28 4.43 -13.74
C ILE A 9 8.77 3.23 -14.54
N ALA A 10 8.96 3.25 -15.87
CA ALA A 10 8.43 2.24 -16.79
C ALA A 10 6.91 2.01 -16.60
N ARG A 11 6.52 0.89 -15.97
CA ARG A 11 5.11 0.54 -15.65
C ARG A 11 4.76 0.71 -14.17
N GLN A 12 5.61 1.38 -13.40
CA GLN A 12 5.45 1.62 -11.97
C GLN A 12 5.28 3.12 -11.70
N LEU A 13 4.44 3.45 -10.72
CA LEU A 13 4.29 4.80 -10.20
C LEU A 13 4.90 4.85 -8.81
N GLU A 14 5.95 5.65 -8.64
CA GLU A 14 6.55 5.94 -7.35
C GLU A 14 5.94 7.23 -6.81
N VAL A 15 5.40 7.17 -5.59
CA VAL A 15 4.86 8.34 -4.89
C VAL A 15 5.66 8.55 -3.63
N THR A 16 6.31 9.71 -3.53
CA THR A 16 7.07 10.08 -2.34
C THR A 16 6.13 10.75 -1.33
N LEU A 17 6.08 10.18 -0.14
CA LEU A 17 5.22 10.64 0.95
C LEU A 17 6.04 11.23 2.10
N VAL A 18 5.64 12.40 2.57
CA VAL A 18 6.22 13.06 3.75
C VAL A 18 5.53 12.50 4.99
N GLN A 19 6.15 11.50 5.62
CA GLN A 19 5.61 10.82 6.80
C GLN A 19 5.19 11.77 7.94
N LYS A 20 5.92 12.88 8.14
CA LYS A 20 5.58 13.90 9.16
C LYS A 20 4.21 14.55 8.93
N ARG A 21 3.81 14.65 7.66
CA ARG A 21 2.54 15.25 7.22
C ARG A 21 1.47 14.20 6.90
N LEU A 22 1.79 12.91 7.03
CA LEU A 22 0.79 11.84 6.95
C LEU A 22 -0.05 11.83 8.23
N GLY A 23 -1.26 12.36 8.11
CA GLY A 23 -2.30 12.21 9.12
C GLY A 23 -3.00 10.85 9.03
N ARG A 24 -3.86 10.57 9.99
CA ARG A 24 -4.74 9.39 9.98
C ARG A 24 -5.64 9.41 8.75
N GLU A 25 -6.36 10.52 8.52
CA GLU A 25 -7.26 10.70 7.37
C GLU A 25 -6.59 10.42 6.03
N ALA A 26 -5.40 10.99 5.80
CA ALA A 26 -4.66 10.78 4.56
C ALA A 26 -4.24 9.32 4.34
N LEU A 27 -3.99 8.57 5.42
CA LEU A 27 -3.66 7.14 5.34
C LEU A 27 -4.92 6.31 5.04
N TRP A 28 -6.08 6.69 5.59
CA TRP A 28 -7.36 6.10 5.24
C TRP A 28 -7.71 6.28 3.76
N GLU A 29 -7.54 7.49 3.23
CA GLU A 29 -7.73 7.74 1.80
C GLU A 29 -6.75 6.94 0.94
N LEU A 30 -5.50 6.77 1.38
CA LEU A 30 -4.51 5.96 0.67
C LEU A 30 -4.91 4.48 0.63
N ILE A 31 -5.39 3.91 1.73
CA ILE A 31 -5.90 2.53 1.77
C ILE A 31 -7.09 2.37 0.82
N ALA A 32 -8.01 3.34 0.84
CA ALA A 32 -9.18 3.34 -0.04
C ALA A 32 -8.78 3.38 -1.53
N LEU A 33 -7.77 4.18 -1.87
CA LEU A 33 -7.21 4.22 -3.23
C LEU A 33 -6.57 2.88 -3.60
N PHE A 34 -5.76 2.31 -2.70
CA PHE A 34 -5.12 1.02 -2.96
C PHE A 34 -6.16 -0.07 -3.26
N ARG A 35 -7.22 -0.15 -2.45
CA ARG A 35 -8.32 -1.08 -2.71
C ARG A 35 -9.09 -0.78 -3.99
N ARG A 36 -9.36 0.50 -4.28
CA ARG A 36 -10.10 0.89 -5.49
C ARG A 36 -9.36 0.53 -6.77
N TYR A 37 -8.04 0.57 -6.75
CA TYR A 37 -7.19 0.28 -7.90
C TYR A 37 -6.54 -1.12 -7.85
N ASP A 38 -6.99 -1.98 -6.94
CA ASP A 38 -6.46 -3.34 -6.74
C ASP A 38 -4.93 -3.36 -6.54
N ILE A 39 -4.41 -2.32 -5.89
CA ILE A 39 -2.99 -2.19 -5.58
C ILE A 39 -2.71 -2.95 -4.28
N PRO A 40 -1.66 -3.79 -4.23
CA PRO A 40 -1.33 -4.55 -3.04
C PRO A 40 -1.01 -3.64 -1.85
N LEU A 41 -1.70 -3.87 -0.75
CA LEU A 41 -1.56 -3.11 0.50
C LEU A 41 -0.23 -3.43 1.23
N THR A 42 0.53 -4.42 0.76
CA THR A 42 1.85 -4.79 1.28
C THR A 42 2.83 -3.62 1.29
N ALA A 43 2.73 -2.68 0.36
CA ALA A 43 3.57 -1.47 0.35
C ALA A 43 3.32 -0.56 1.58
N LEU A 44 2.17 -0.69 2.24
CA LEU A 44 1.85 0.03 3.47
C LEU A 44 2.37 -0.69 4.73
N ALA A 45 2.80 -1.96 4.64
CA ALA A 45 3.33 -2.70 5.78
C ALA A 45 4.55 -2.00 6.40
N SER A 46 5.44 -1.43 5.57
CA SER A 46 6.59 -0.65 6.04
C SER A 46 6.21 0.65 6.76
N LEU A 47 4.99 1.17 6.54
CA LEU A 47 4.46 2.27 7.34
C LEU A 47 3.98 1.77 8.70
N ALA A 48 3.36 0.59 8.76
CA ALA A 48 2.86 -0.01 10.00
C ALA A 48 3.97 -0.33 11.02
N GLU A 49 5.21 -0.58 10.57
CA GLU A 49 6.38 -0.76 11.44
C GLU A 49 6.67 0.47 12.34
N LYS A 50 6.17 1.64 11.97
CA LYS A 50 6.36 2.87 12.76
C LYS A 50 5.30 2.96 13.84
N ALA A 51 5.72 3.22 15.08
CA ALA A 51 4.82 3.36 16.25
C ALA A 51 3.63 4.30 16.01
N ARG A 52 3.82 5.38 15.24
CA ARG A 52 2.74 6.33 14.87
C ARG A 52 1.63 5.70 14.01
N PHE A 53 1.94 4.67 13.25
CA PHE A 53 1.04 3.97 12.35
C PHE A 53 0.84 2.50 12.73
N ALA A 54 1.21 2.09 13.95
CA ALA A 54 1.05 0.71 14.40
C ALA A 54 -0.40 0.20 14.31
N TRP A 55 -1.37 1.11 14.43
CA TRP A 55 -2.80 0.83 14.24
C TRP A 55 -3.15 0.31 12.85
N LEU A 56 -2.30 0.52 11.85
CA LEU A 56 -2.52 0.12 10.46
C LEU A 56 -2.44 -1.41 10.29
N ALA A 57 -1.60 -2.06 11.10
CA ALA A 57 -1.45 -3.51 11.16
C ALA A 57 -2.24 -4.13 12.32
N ASP A 58 -3.28 -3.46 12.81
CA ASP A 58 -4.17 -4.04 13.81
C ASP A 58 -5.09 -5.08 13.15
N GLU A 59 -5.17 -6.28 13.72
CA GLU A 59 -5.98 -7.40 13.20
C GLU A 59 -7.47 -7.07 13.11
N LYS A 60 -7.94 -6.06 13.85
CA LYS A 60 -9.33 -5.59 13.79
C LYS A 60 -9.72 -5.00 12.44
N TRP A 61 -8.75 -4.65 11.60
CA TRP A 61 -9.03 -4.09 10.29
C TRP A 61 -9.11 -5.16 9.22
N ASP A 62 -10.17 -5.09 8.42
CA ASP A 62 -10.44 -5.97 7.28
C ASP A 62 -9.32 -6.01 6.22
N TRP A 63 -8.43 -5.01 6.20
CA TRP A 63 -7.27 -4.98 5.29
C TRP A 63 -6.00 -5.61 5.88
N HIS A 64 -6.00 -6.05 7.15
CA HIS A 64 -4.83 -6.62 7.81
C HIS A 64 -4.28 -7.84 7.05
N GLU A 65 -5.14 -8.76 6.64
CA GLU A 65 -4.73 -9.95 5.87
C GLU A 65 -4.12 -9.57 4.52
N ASN A 66 -4.65 -8.54 3.86
CA ASN A 66 -4.14 -8.04 2.58
C ASN A 66 -2.76 -7.37 2.68
N MET A 67 -2.34 -6.93 3.87
CA MET A 67 -0.97 -6.46 4.11
C MET A 67 0.03 -7.59 4.28
N LEU A 68 -0.43 -8.75 4.75
CA LEU A 68 0.40 -9.93 5.04
C LEU A 68 0.52 -10.87 3.84
N THR A 69 -0.49 -10.87 2.96
CA THR A 69 -0.43 -11.57 1.68
C THR A 69 0.47 -10.80 0.72
N THR A 70 1.78 -11.06 0.82
CA THR A 70 2.67 -10.89 -0.33
C THR A 70 2.08 -11.72 -1.45
N GLY A 71 1.82 -11.10 -2.61
CA GLY A 71 1.34 -11.78 -3.81
C GLY A 71 2.29 -12.89 -4.21
N ALA A 72 2.12 -14.06 -3.59
CA ALA A 72 2.58 -15.31 -4.11
C ALA A 72 1.60 -15.66 -5.22
N ASP A 73 2.14 -15.72 -6.43
CA ASP A 73 1.56 -16.41 -7.57
C ASP A 73 0.32 -15.74 -8.20
N SER A 74 0.58 -14.82 -9.14
CA SER A 74 -0.17 -14.90 -10.39
C SER A 74 0.60 -15.85 -11.30
N PRO A 75 0.19 -17.12 -11.46
CA PRO A 75 0.66 -17.91 -12.58
C PRO A 75 0.03 -17.28 -13.81
N ILE A 76 0.87 -16.73 -14.69
CA ILE A 76 0.49 -16.23 -16.01
C ILE A 76 -0.34 -17.33 -16.70
N PRO A 77 -1.66 -17.15 -16.93
CA PRO A 77 -2.43 -18.17 -17.62
C PRO A 77 -2.16 -18.01 -19.11
N GLY A 78 -1.27 -18.84 -19.65
CA GLY A 78 -1.07 -18.98 -21.08
C GLY A 78 0.36 -18.81 -21.53
N THR A 79 1.14 -19.88 -21.45
CA THR A 79 2.19 -20.12 -22.45
C THR A 79 2.20 -21.61 -22.79
N PRO A 80 1.51 -22.03 -23.86
CA PRO A 80 1.83 -23.29 -24.51
C PRO A 80 3.01 -23.07 -25.47
N LEU A 81 4.04 -23.90 -25.36
CA LEU A 81 4.96 -24.23 -26.45
C LEU A 81 4.54 -25.58 -27.03
#